data_AF-A0A2M7H200-F1
#
_entry.id   AF-A0A2M7H200-F1
#
_cell.length_a   1.000
_cell.length_b   1.000
_cell.length_c   1.000
_cell.angle_alpha   90.00
_cell.angle_beta   90.00
_cell.angle_gamma   90.00
#
_symmetry.space_group_name_H-M   'P 1'
#
loop_
_entity.id
_entity.type
_entity.pdbx_description
1 polymer ?
#
loop_
_entity_poly.entity_id
_entity_poly.type
_entity_poly.pdbx_seq_one_letter_code
_entity_poly.pdbx_strand_id
1 'polypeptide(L)'
;MLYLLSPCFSNRIRVNKISRSVIVCRFCDHIFLRGSLNFSGLSTQVFDSEVAEIRRASLQSFKRLQVERAARIHLGILLVIFLSIIAAGIYLSRFALLTSQGGLVFGATYIDATVRIFMLWISITAAALAAVLALFWAWKGKLLPFVGAVSLYIVVGFAGAVIPSLIQKLVVSPNELVKETPFIEHNIAATRKGFALDKIEEREISGDKPITSVDISANNLTVKNVRLWDRKPLLSTFSQIQ
;
A
#
# COMPACT_ATOMS: atom_id res chain seq x y z
N MET A 1 51.50 58.35 11.53
CA MET A 1 51.15 59.56 10.77
C MET A 1 50.36 59.12 9.54
N LEU A 2 49.06 59.47 9.49
CA LEU A 2 48.06 59.37 8.40
C LEU A 2 47.79 57.97 7.78
N TYR A 3 46.62 57.33 7.97
CA TYR A 3 45.25 57.60 7.45
C TYR A 3 45.13 57.71 5.92
N LEU A 4 44.33 56.81 5.31
CA LEU A 4 43.38 56.99 4.19
C LEU A 4 42.81 55.58 3.81
N LEU A 5 41.69 55.15 4.39
CA LEU A 5 40.30 55.24 3.87
C LEU A 5 40.00 54.31 2.68
N SER A 6 39.48 53.12 2.98
CA SER A 6 38.71 52.27 2.04
C SER A 6 37.21 52.46 2.31
N PRO A 7 36.36 52.61 1.28
CA PRO A 7 34.96 52.99 1.45
C PRO A 7 34.09 51.82 1.95
N CYS A 8 33.40 52.07 3.05
CA CYS A 8 32.34 51.22 3.58
C CYS A 8 31.09 51.36 2.69
N PHE A 9 30.83 50.37 1.82
CA PHE A 9 29.58 50.31 1.07
C PHE A 9 28.47 49.80 2.00
N SER A 10 27.82 50.75 2.68
CA SER A 10 26.62 50.51 3.50
C SER A 10 25.45 50.14 2.59
N ASN A 11 25.24 48.84 2.34
CA ASN A 11 23.97 48.42 1.77
C ASN A 11 22.93 48.30 2.90
N ARG A 12 22.11 49.34 3.01
CA ARG A 12 21.07 49.51 4.01
C ARG A 12 19.94 48.50 3.76
N ILE A 13 20.04 47.32 4.35
CA ILE A 13 18.90 46.39 4.45
C ILE A 13 17.84 47.07 5.34
N ARG A 14 16.70 47.41 4.74
CA ARG A 14 15.55 48.00 5.43
C ARG A 14 14.88 46.88 6.23
N VAL A 15 15.37 46.61 7.43
CA VAL A 15 14.78 45.64 8.36
C VAL A 15 13.51 46.26 8.94
N ASN A 16 12.37 45.67 8.58
CA ASN A 16 11.09 46.06 9.14
C ASN A 16 11.04 45.68 10.63
N LYS A 17 10.51 46.60 11.42
CA LYS A 17 10.59 46.69 12.87
C LYS A 17 9.72 45.62 13.53
N ILE A 18 10.28 44.46 13.93
CA ILE A 18 9.84 43.61 15.06
C ILE A 18 10.95 42.59 15.35
N SER A 19 11.29 42.44 16.64
CA SER A 19 12.30 41.55 17.24
C SER A 19 13.76 42.02 17.16
N ARG A 20 14.18 42.64 18.27
CA ARG A 20 15.54 43.03 18.57
C ARG A 20 16.42 41.78 18.78
N SER A 21 17.69 41.95 18.44
CA SER A 21 18.85 41.24 19.02
C SER A 21 19.29 39.94 18.36
N VAL A 22 19.62 39.98 17.06
CA VAL A 22 20.61 39.05 16.50
C VAL A 22 21.58 39.86 15.62
N ILE A 23 22.69 40.28 16.23
CA ILE A 23 23.84 40.84 15.50
C ILE A 23 24.79 39.66 15.28
N VAL A 24 24.80 39.10 14.07
CA VAL A 24 25.78 38.08 13.70
C VAL A 24 27.03 38.80 13.21
N CYS A 25 28.03 38.93 14.08
CA CYS A 25 29.37 39.36 13.69
C CYS A 25 30.21 38.10 13.41
N ARG A 26 30.60 37.89 12.15
CA ARG A 26 31.41 36.74 11.74
C ARG A 26 32.89 37.07 11.92
N PHE A 27 33.38 37.00 13.14
CA PHE A 27 34.81 36.85 13.42
C PHE A 27 35.00 36.35 14.86
N CYS A 28 35.78 35.28 15.02
CA CYS A 28 36.20 34.62 16.27
C CYS A 28 35.25 33.55 16.88
N ASP A 29 35.83 32.36 17.10
CA ASP A 29 35.23 31.05 17.41
C ASP A 29 34.55 30.90 18.79
N HIS A 30 33.58 31.72 19.16
CA HIS A 30 32.67 31.34 20.25
C HIS A 30 31.31 32.03 20.13
N ILE A 31 30.25 31.23 19.93
CA ILE A 31 28.86 31.70 19.94
C ILE A 31 28.29 31.46 21.34
N PHE A 32 28.03 32.54 22.08
CA PHE A 32 27.34 32.49 23.37
C PHE A 32 25.85 32.80 23.16
N LEU A 33 24.99 31.78 23.24
CA LEU A 33 23.54 31.93 23.14
C LEU A 33 22.92 32.06 24.53
N ARG A 34 22.42 33.26 24.86
CA ARG A 34 21.55 33.49 26.02
C ARG A 34 20.14 33.78 25.49
N GLY A 35 19.27 32.78 25.50
CA GLY A 35 17.86 32.91 25.12
C GLY A 35 17.17 31.55 24.98
N SER A 36 15.99 31.40 25.57
CA SER A 36 15.22 30.15 25.53
C SER A 36 14.82 29.80 24.09
N LEU A 37 15.40 28.74 23.54
CA LEU A 37 15.06 28.23 22.22
C LEU A 37 13.71 27.52 22.27
N ASN A 38 12.69 28.17 21.72
CA ASN A 38 11.38 27.55 21.51
C ASN A 38 11.47 26.71 20.21
N PHE A 39 11.69 25.41 20.35
CA PHE A 39 12.06 24.49 19.26
C PHE A 39 10.89 24.14 18.32
N SER A 40 9.65 24.47 18.69
CA SER A 40 8.43 24.10 17.95
C SER A 40 8.22 24.88 16.66
N GLY A 41 8.83 26.06 16.49
CA GLY A 41 8.70 26.89 15.29
C GLY A 41 9.85 26.78 14.28
N LEU A 42 10.98 26.17 14.69
CA LEU A 42 12.19 26.11 13.85
C LEU A 42 12.08 24.99 12.80
N SER A 43 11.45 23.87 13.14
CA SER A 43 11.25 22.76 12.20
C SER A 43 10.29 23.12 11.06
N THR A 44 9.20 23.83 11.35
CA THR A 44 8.21 24.23 10.33
C THR A 44 8.80 25.25 9.35
N GLN A 45 9.59 26.21 9.82
CA GLN A 45 10.17 27.25 8.96
C GLN A 45 11.29 26.74 8.04
N VAL A 46 12.11 25.81 8.51
CA VAL A 46 13.17 25.20 7.69
C VAL A 46 12.55 24.34 6.58
N PHE A 47 11.57 23.48 6.92
CA PHE A 47 10.85 22.67 5.93
C PHE A 47 10.07 23.53 4.90
N ASP A 48 9.40 24.60 5.33
CA ASP A 48 8.66 25.48 4.41
C ASP A 48 9.58 26.19 3.40
N SER A 49 10.80 26.55 3.82
CA SER A 49 11.75 27.27 2.98
C SER A 49 12.35 26.40 1.86
N GLU A 50 12.72 25.14 2.16
CA GLU A 50 13.22 24.17 1.17
C GLU A 50 12.13 23.77 0.18
N VAL A 51 10.91 23.54 0.67
CA VAL A 51 9.74 23.21 -0.19
C VAL A 51 9.41 24.38 -1.12
N ALA A 52 9.54 25.63 -0.65
CA ALA A 52 9.32 26.81 -1.48
C ALA A 52 10.40 26.99 -2.58
N GLU A 53 11.63 26.54 -2.35
CA GLU A 53 12.70 26.55 -3.34
C GLU A 53 12.54 25.45 -4.39
N ILE A 54 12.20 24.22 -3.96
CA ILE A 54 11.85 23.11 -4.87
C ILE A 54 10.65 23.48 -5.74
N ARG A 55 9.65 24.16 -5.16
CA ARG A 55 8.50 24.67 -5.91
C ARG A 55 8.92 25.69 -6.97
N ARG A 56 9.83 26.61 -6.66
CA ARG A 56 10.32 27.61 -7.63
C ARG A 56 11.17 26.99 -8.74
N ALA A 57 12.08 26.06 -8.40
CA ALA A 57 12.94 25.37 -9.35
C ALA A 57 12.14 24.46 -10.30
N SER A 58 11.18 23.69 -9.78
CA SER A 58 10.28 22.87 -10.60
C SER A 58 9.41 23.74 -11.52
N LEU A 59 8.85 24.84 -11.02
CA LEU A 59 8.06 25.78 -11.82
C LEU A 59 8.84 26.37 -13.00
N GLN A 60 10.11 26.74 -12.81
CA GLN A 60 10.96 27.24 -13.89
C GLN A 60 11.31 26.16 -14.92
N SER A 61 11.59 24.93 -14.46
CA SER A 61 11.87 23.79 -15.33
C SER A 61 10.66 23.44 -16.22
N PHE A 62 9.45 23.39 -15.65
CA PHE A 62 8.23 23.12 -16.41
C PHE A 62 7.85 24.23 -17.40
N LYS A 63 8.27 25.48 -17.16
CA LYS A 63 7.96 26.61 -18.05
C LYS A 63 8.75 26.56 -19.37
N ARG A 64 9.86 25.81 -19.43
CA ARG A 64 10.73 25.69 -20.62
C ARG A 64 10.28 24.63 -21.63
N LEU A 65 9.33 23.76 -21.30
CA LEU A 65 8.75 22.78 -22.23
C LEU A 65 7.65 23.42 -23.08
N GLN A 66 8.04 24.29 -24.01
CA GLN A 66 7.11 24.80 -25.03
C GLN A 66 6.89 23.75 -26.11
N VAL A 67 6.06 22.75 -25.78
CA VAL A 67 5.56 21.77 -26.75
C VAL A 67 4.51 22.45 -27.64
N GLU A 68 4.57 22.20 -28.95
CA GLU A 68 3.57 22.68 -29.89
C GLU A 68 2.15 22.26 -29.47
N ARG A 69 1.15 23.13 -29.68
CA ARG A 69 -0.22 22.89 -29.18
C ARG A 69 -0.82 21.59 -29.73
N ALA A 70 -0.59 21.29 -31.01
CA ALA A 70 -1.07 20.05 -31.64
C ALA A 70 -0.46 18.81 -30.97
N ALA A 71 0.87 18.75 -30.86
CA ALA A 71 1.59 17.66 -30.21
C ALA A 71 1.15 17.44 -28.76
N ARG A 72 0.90 18.54 -28.01
CA ARG A 72 0.41 18.48 -26.63
C ARG A 72 -0.98 17.87 -26.50
N ILE A 73 -1.89 18.18 -27.42
CA ILE A 73 -3.25 17.63 -27.42
C ILE A 73 -3.20 16.12 -27.72
N HIS A 74 -2.43 15.71 -28.74
CA HIS A 74 -2.23 14.29 -29.04
C HIS A 74 -1.66 13.53 -27.84
N LEU A 75 -0.62 14.06 -27.20
CA LEU A 75 0.00 13.43 -26.03
C LEU A 75 -0.95 13.40 -24.82
N GLY A 76 -1.74 14.45 -24.64
CA GLY A 76 -2.75 14.53 -23.59
C GLY A 76 -3.86 13.49 -23.75
N ILE A 77 -4.37 13.30 -24.98
CA ILE A 77 -5.38 12.26 -25.26
C ILE A 77 -4.80 10.87 -25.00
N LEU A 78 -3.57 10.60 -25.45
CA LEU A 78 -2.90 9.33 -25.20
C LEU A 78 -2.76 9.04 -23.69
N LEU A 79 -2.37 10.06 -22.91
CA LEU A 79 -2.27 9.96 -21.45
C LEU A 79 -3.62 9.68 -20.78
N VAL A 80 -4.69 10.35 -21.23
CA VAL A 80 -6.05 10.11 -20.71
C VAL A 80 -6.46 8.66 -20.94
N ILE A 81 -6.27 8.16 -22.15
CA ILE A 81 -6.60 6.77 -22.51
C ILE A 81 -5.77 5.81 -21.65
N PHE A 82 -4.45 6.02 -21.57
CA PHE A 82 -3.54 5.19 -20.80
C PHE A 82 -3.91 5.14 -19.30
N LEU A 83 -4.14 6.29 -18.67
CA LEU A 83 -4.52 6.36 -17.25
C LEU A 83 -5.92 5.77 -16.99
N SER A 84 -6.83 5.90 -17.96
CA SER A 84 -8.15 5.27 -17.87
C SER A 84 -8.06 3.74 -17.93
N ILE A 85 -7.18 3.19 -18.78
CA ILE A 85 -6.91 1.74 -18.83
C ILE A 85 -6.31 1.27 -17.50
N ILE A 86 -5.37 2.02 -16.92
CA ILE A 86 -4.83 1.72 -15.58
C ILE A 86 -5.95 1.69 -14.53
N ALA A 87 -6.79 2.71 -14.49
CA ALA A 87 -7.91 2.78 -13.53
C ALA A 87 -8.87 1.59 -13.71
N ALA A 88 -9.21 1.22 -14.94
CA ALA A 88 -10.02 0.06 -15.25
C ALA A 88 -9.35 -1.26 -14.82
N GLY A 89 -8.02 -1.38 -15.02
CA GLY A 89 -7.24 -2.53 -14.56
C GLY A 89 -7.25 -2.67 -13.03
N ILE A 90 -7.12 -1.56 -12.29
CA ILE A 90 -7.21 -1.55 -10.82
C ILE A 90 -8.63 -1.91 -10.35
N TYR A 91 -9.65 -1.43 -11.06
CA TYR A 91 -11.03 -1.82 -10.77
C TYR A 91 -11.25 -3.33 -10.93
N LEU A 92 -10.67 -3.94 -11.97
CA LEU A 92 -10.79 -5.36 -12.21
C LEU A 92 -9.95 -6.20 -11.24
N SER A 93 -8.75 -5.72 -10.86
CA SER A 93 -7.87 -6.41 -9.91
C SER A 93 -8.52 -6.59 -8.53
N ARG A 94 -9.49 -5.73 -8.19
CA ARG A 94 -10.33 -5.87 -7.00
C ARG A 94 -11.02 -7.23 -6.89
N PHE A 95 -11.45 -7.82 -8.01
CA PHE A 95 -12.12 -9.14 -8.00
C PHE A 95 -11.14 -10.28 -7.71
N ALA A 96 -9.85 -10.09 -8.04
CA ALA A 96 -8.81 -11.08 -7.74
C ALA A 96 -8.58 -11.26 -6.22
N LEU A 97 -9.02 -10.31 -5.38
CA LEU A 97 -8.95 -10.46 -3.92
C LEU A 97 -9.81 -11.63 -3.42
N LEU A 98 -10.88 -12.00 -4.13
CA LEU A 98 -11.74 -13.12 -3.75
C LEU A 98 -11.08 -14.49 -4.01
N THR A 99 -10.05 -14.54 -4.85
CA THR A 99 -9.33 -15.76 -5.24
C THR A 99 -7.86 -15.70 -4.82
N SER A 100 -7.53 -14.81 -3.88
CA SER A 100 -6.18 -14.63 -3.36
C SER A 100 -5.75 -15.83 -2.51
N GLN A 101 -4.48 -16.23 -2.67
CA GLN A 101 -3.83 -17.31 -1.88
C GLN A 101 -2.84 -16.75 -0.84
N GLY A 102 -2.89 -15.45 -0.56
CA GLY A 102 -1.85 -14.77 0.23
C GLY A 102 -1.95 -14.97 1.74
N GLY A 103 -3.06 -15.50 2.25
CA GLY A 103 -3.34 -15.65 3.69
C GLY A 103 -3.31 -17.11 4.17
N LEU A 104 -3.67 -17.31 5.44
CA LEU A 104 -3.81 -18.64 6.06
C LEU A 104 -4.85 -19.52 5.33
N VAL A 105 -5.80 -18.89 4.65
CA VAL A 105 -6.93 -19.54 3.98
C VAL A 105 -7.11 -18.94 2.58
N PHE A 106 -7.57 -19.75 1.64
CA PHE A 106 -7.88 -19.30 0.29
C PHE A 106 -9.08 -18.34 0.32
N GLY A 107 -8.93 -17.15 -0.27
CA GLY A 107 -9.97 -16.14 -0.35
C GLY A 107 -9.61 -14.80 0.29
N ALA A 108 -10.61 -13.92 0.42
CA ALA A 108 -10.41 -12.58 0.97
C ALA A 108 -10.21 -12.62 2.50
N THR A 109 -9.07 -12.10 2.94
CA THR A 109 -8.64 -11.97 4.35
C THR A 109 -9.18 -10.67 4.98
N TYR A 110 -9.14 -10.52 6.31
CA TYR A 110 -9.56 -9.28 7.01
C TYR A 110 -8.92 -8.01 6.42
N ILE A 111 -7.61 -8.05 6.15
CA ILE A 111 -6.88 -6.94 5.55
C ILE A 111 -7.38 -6.62 4.14
N ASP A 112 -7.72 -7.64 3.36
CA ASP A 112 -8.18 -7.45 1.99
C ASP A 112 -9.56 -6.78 1.97
N ALA A 113 -10.47 -7.24 2.84
CA ALA A 113 -11.82 -6.73 2.95
C ALA A 113 -11.93 -5.33 3.57
N THR A 114 -10.96 -4.92 4.40
CA THR A 114 -11.03 -3.64 5.12
C THR A 114 -10.05 -2.61 4.56
N VAL A 115 -8.79 -2.99 4.39
CA VAL A 115 -7.69 -2.05 4.07
C VAL A 115 -7.40 -2.04 2.57
N ARG A 116 -7.20 -3.21 1.97
CA ARG A 116 -6.80 -3.30 0.56
C ARG A 116 -7.89 -2.76 -0.36
N ILE A 117 -9.15 -3.09 -0.09
CA ILE A 117 -10.29 -2.55 -0.84
C ILE A 117 -10.32 -1.02 -0.83
N PHE A 118 -10.04 -0.41 0.33
CA PHE A 118 -10.03 1.04 0.50
C PHE A 118 -8.86 1.68 -0.26
N MET A 119 -7.67 1.08 -0.18
CA MET A 119 -6.50 1.53 -0.96
C MET A 119 -6.71 1.42 -2.47
N LEU A 120 -7.38 0.37 -2.94
CA LEU A 120 -7.74 0.22 -4.36
C LEU A 120 -8.68 1.35 -4.80
N TRP A 121 -9.70 1.69 -4.01
CA TRP A 121 -10.60 2.80 -4.31
C TRP A 121 -9.85 4.14 -4.39
N ILE A 122 -8.98 4.44 -3.42
CA ILE A 122 -8.15 5.66 -3.48
C ILE A 122 -7.29 5.65 -4.75
N SER A 123 -6.66 4.52 -5.08
CA SER A 123 -5.83 4.39 -6.28
C SER A 123 -6.63 4.63 -7.58
N ILE A 124 -7.85 4.10 -7.68
CA ILE A 124 -8.76 4.33 -8.82
C ILE A 124 -9.09 5.82 -8.93
N THR A 125 -9.48 6.46 -7.81
CA THR A 125 -9.82 7.89 -7.80
C THR A 125 -8.62 8.78 -8.15
N ALA A 126 -7.42 8.43 -7.68
CA ALA A 126 -6.19 9.13 -8.00
C ALA A 126 -5.82 8.99 -9.48
N ALA A 127 -5.94 7.78 -10.05
CA ALA A 127 -5.72 7.55 -11.48
C ALA A 127 -6.73 8.31 -12.36
N ALA A 128 -8.01 8.28 -11.97
CA ALA A 128 -9.07 9.03 -12.67
C ALA A 128 -8.83 10.55 -12.59
N LEU A 129 -8.46 11.07 -11.43
CA LEU A 129 -8.10 12.47 -11.25
C LEU A 129 -6.89 12.86 -12.10
N ALA A 130 -5.85 12.02 -12.15
CA ALA A 130 -4.70 12.23 -13.01
C ALA A 130 -5.09 12.27 -14.50
N ALA A 131 -6.03 11.41 -14.94
CA ALA A 131 -6.55 11.43 -16.30
C ALA A 131 -7.29 12.76 -16.61
N VAL A 132 -8.18 13.21 -15.73
CA VAL A 132 -8.88 14.50 -15.89
C VAL A 132 -7.89 15.68 -15.95
N LEU A 133 -6.87 15.67 -15.10
CA LEU A 133 -5.84 16.72 -15.09
C LEU A 133 -4.89 16.64 -16.30
N ALA A 134 -4.70 15.45 -16.89
CA ALA A 134 -4.00 15.30 -18.17
C ALA A 134 -4.77 15.98 -19.31
N LEU A 135 -6.10 15.85 -19.33
CA LEU A 135 -6.95 16.56 -20.29
C LEU A 135 -6.88 18.09 -20.08
N PHE A 136 -6.92 18.53 -18.83
CA PHE A 136 -6.76 19.95 -18.50
C PHE A 136 -5.39 20.50 -18.94
N TRP A 137 -4.33 19.71 -18.76
CA TRP A 137 -3.00 20.03 -19.25
C TRP A 137 -2.96 20.14 -20.78
N ALA A 138 -3.61 19.21 -21.49
CA ALA A 138 -3.71 19.20 -22.95
C ALA A 138 -4.31 20.50 -23.49
N TRP A 139 -5.33 21.04 -22.83
CA TRP A 139 -6.04 22.26 -23.26
C TRP A 139 -5.39 23.57 -22.77
N LYS A 140 -5.00 23.65 -21.50
CA LYS A 140 -4.52 24.91 -20.87
C LYS A 140 -3.00 25.02 -20.82
N GLY A 141 -2.26 23.94 -21.09
CA GLY A 141 -0.80 23.91 -21.11
C GLY A 141 -0.12 24.03 -19.74
N LYS A 142 -0.86 24.04 -18.63
CA LYS A 142 -0.31 24.13 -17.27
C LYS A 142 0.11 22.73 -16.79
N LEU A 143 1.42 22.44 -16.76
CA LEU A 143 1.99 21.13 -16.36
C LEU A 143 1.83 20.82 -14.87
N LEU A 144 1.96 21.83 -14.02
CA LEU A 144 2.01 21.67 -12.57
C LEU A 144 0.86 20.83 -11.96
N PRO A 145 -0.43 21.06 -12.27
CA PRO A 145 -1.51 20.27 -11.69
C PRO A 145 -1.47 18.80 -12.14
N PHE A 146 -1.12 18.53 -13.40
CA PHE A 146 -1.00 17.17 -13.91
C PHE A 146 0.13 16.42 -13.21
N VAL A 147 1.30 17.04 -13.07
CA VAL A 147 2.45 16.44 -12.38
C VAL A 147 2.11 16.16 -10.92
N GLY A 148 1.46 17.10 -10.23
CA GLY A 148 1.00 16.87 -8.86
C GLY A 148 0.07 15.66 -8.72
N ALA A 149 -0.84 15.46 -9.68
CA ALA A 149 -1.76 14.32 -9.67
C ALA A 149 -1.05 12.99 -9.93
N VAL A 150 -0.09 12.96 -10.87
CA VAL A 150 0.72 11.77 -11.13
C VAL A 150 1.60 11.43 -9.93
N SER A 151 2.23 12.44 -9.31
CA SER A 151 2.99 12.26 -8.07
C SER A 151 2.13 11.70 -6.95
N LEU A 152 0.91 12.23 -6.77
CA LEU A 152 -0.04 11.71 -5.78
C LEU A 152 -0.39 10.24 -6.06
N TYR A 153 -0.70 9.90 -7.32
CA TYR A 153 -0.99 8.51 -7.71
C TYR A 153 0.16 7.56 -7.36
N ILE A 154 1.41 7.97 -7.64
CA ILE A 154 2.59 7.19 -7.30
C ILE A 154 2.70 6.99 -5.78
N VAL A 155 2.55 8.06 -4.99
CA VAL A 155 2.59 8.00 -3.52
C VAL A 155 1.50 7.08 -2.96
N VAL A 156 0.28 7.17 -3.47
CA VAL A 156 -0.83 6.29 -3.10
C VAL A 156 -0.51 4.83 -3.45
N GLY A 157 0.08 4.57 -4.62
CA GLY A 157 0.49 3.22 -5.02
C GLY A 157 1.52 2.61 -4.05
N PHE A 158 2.54 3.39 -3.67
CA PHE A 158 3.53 2.97 -2.66
C PHE A 158 2.88 2.72 -1.29
N ALA A 159 2.01 3.63 -0.86
CA ALA A 159 1.27 3.49 0.39
C ALA A 159 0.39 2.23 0.38
N GLY A 160 -0.26 1.92 -0.74
CA GLY A 160 -1.06 0.72 -0.93
C GLY A 160 -0.28 -0.59 -0.85
N ALA A 161 1.03 -0.59 -1.12
CA ALA A 161 1.88 -1.76 -0.94
C ALA A 161 2.36 -1.93 0.51
N VAL A 162 2.68 -0.82 1.18
CA VAL A 162 3.30 -0.83 2.52
C VAL A 162 2.26 -0.94 3.63
N ILE A 163 1.18 -0.17 3.56
CA ILE A 163 0.19 -0.04 4.65
C ILE A 163 -0.48 -1.38 4.99
N PRO A 164 -1.01 -2.17 4.03
CA PRO A 164 -1.64 -3.46 4.36
C PRO A 164 -0.68 -4.41 5.08
N SER A 165 0.58 -4.45 4.63
CA SER A 165 1.63 -5.28 5.21
C SER A 165 1.95 -4.89 6.66
N LEU A 166 1.91 -3.59 6.96
CA LEU A 166 2.15 -3.07 8.30
C LEU A 166 0.98 -3.38 9.23
N ILE A 167 -0.26 -3.17 8.78
CA ILE A 167 -1.46 -3.46 9.57
C ILE A 167 -1.58 -4.97 9.83
N GLN A 168 -1.23 -5.81 8.85
CA GLN A 168 -1.16 -7.26 9.06
C GLN A 168 -0.26 -7.59 10.26
N LYS A 169 0.98 -7.10 10.27
CA LYS A 169 1.95 -7.43 11.33
C LYS A 169 1.62 -6.83 12.69
N LEU A 170 1.11 -5.59 12.71
CA LEU A 170 0.92 -4.85 13.97
C LEU A 170 -0.45 -5.07 14.61
N VAL A 171 -1.48 -5.36 13.82
CA VAL A 171 -2.87 -5.41 14.30
C VAL A 171 -3.47 -6.80 14.15
N VAL A 172 -3.22 -7.48 13.03
CA VAL A 172 -3.85 -8.78 12.76
C VAL A 172 -3.05 -9.92 13.38
N SER A 173 -1.74 -10.01 13.13
CA SER A 173 -0.89 -11.10 13.65
C SER A 173 -0.96 -11.30 15.18
N PRO A 174 -1.06 -10.26 16.03
CA PRO A 174 -1.20 -10.48 17.48
C PRO A 174 -2.50 -11.16 17.90
N ASN A 175 -3.57 -11.04 17.11
CA ASN A 175 -4.88 -11.63 17.40
C ASN A 175 -5.54 -12.13 16.11
N GLU A 176 -4.82 -12.98 15.38
CA GLU A 176 -5.18 -13.39 14.03
C GLU A 176 -6.44 -14.24 14.03
N LEU A 177 -6.55 -15.19 14.98
CA LEU A 177 -7.70 -16.09 15.08
C LEU A 177 -9.01 -15.30 15.15
N VAL A 178 -9.15 -14.39 16.11
CA VAL A 178 -10.39 -13.62 16.29
C VAL A 178 -10.73 -12.74 15.08
N LYS A 179 -9.72 -12.17 14.41
CA LYS A 179 -9.92 -11.29 13.26
C LYS A 179 -10.27 -12.05 11.98
N GLU A 180 -9.70 -13.23 11.78
CA GLU A 180 -9.87 -14.03 10.57
C GLU A 180 -11.05 -15.01 10.66
N THR A 181 -11.43 -15.52 11.84
CA THR A 181 -12.54 -16.47 12.02
C THR A 181 -13.79 -16.13 11.20
N PRO A 182 -14.36 -14.90 11.20
CA PRO A 182 -15.55 -14.60 10.41
C PRO A 182 -15.32 -14.76 8.89
N PHE A 183 -14.12 -14.44 8.39
CA PHE A 183 -13.78 -14.63 6.97
C PHE A 183 -13.59 -16.10 6.63
N ILE A 184 -13.07 -16.90 7.56
CA ILE A 184 -13.00 -18.36 7.41
C ILE A 184 -14.40 -18.97 7.32
N GLU A 185 -15.32 -18.57 8.18
CA GLU A 185 -16.72 -19.03 8.14
C GLU A 185 -17.40 -18.67 6.81
N HIS A 186 -17.19 -17.45 6.30
CA HIS A 186 -17.70 -17.06 4.99
C HIS A 186 -17.14 -17.92 3.86
N ASN A 187 -15.84 -18.24 3.88
CA ASN A 187 -15.23 -19.11 2.89
C ASN A 187 -15.78 -20.54 2.97
N ILE A 188 -15.90 -21.12 4.17
CA ILE A 188 -16.50 -22.44 4.37
C ILE A 188 -17.93 -22.46 3.83
N ALA A 189 -18.75 -21.45 4.16
CA ALA A 189 -20.12 -21.35 3.67
C ALA A 189 -20.19 -21.22 2.14
N ALA A 190 -19.31 -20.42 1.54
CA ALA A 190 -19.23 -20.24 0.09
C ALA A 190 -18.78 -21.52 -0.63
N THR A 191 -17.75 -22.21 -0.11
CA THR A 191 -17.26 -23.47 -0.67
C THR A 191 -18.30 -24.59 -0.53
N ARG A 192 -18.97 -24.71 0.62
CA ARG A 192 -20.06 -25.67 0.80
C ARG A 192 -21.16 -25.47 -0.23
N LYS A 193 -21.60 -24.23 -0.44
CA LYS A 193 -22.59 -23.90 -1.48
C LYS A 193 -22.08 -24.15 -2.90
N GLY A 194 -20.82 -23.81 -3.19
CA GLY A 194 -20.22 -23.97 -4.51
C GLY A 194 -20.10 -25.44 -4.94
N PHE A 195 -19.81 -26.33 -4.00
CA PHE A 195 -19.76 -27.78 -4.22
C PHE A 195 -21.06 -28.51 -3.89
N ALA A 196 -22.14 -27.78 -3.58
CA ALA A 196 -23.43 -28.33 -3.14
C ALA A 196 -23.32 -29.31 -1.96
N LEU A 197 -22.34 -29.11 -1.07
CA LEU A 197 -22.14 -29.91 0.15
C LEU A 197 -23.25 -29.68 1.20
N ASP A 198 -24.09 -28.67 1.00
CA ASP A 198 -25.31 -28.43 1.76
C ASP A 198 -26.45 -29.40 1.39
N LYS A 199 -26.31 -30.19 0.31
CA LYS A 199 -27.36 -31.08 -0.22
C LYS A 199 -27.00 -32.56 -0.14
N ILE A 200 -25.99 -32.91 0.65
CA ILE A 200 -25.52 -34.29 0.75
C ILE A 200 -26.37 -35.05 1.77
N GLU A 201 -26.78 -36.27 1.42
CA GLU A 201 -27.29 -37.24 2.37
C GLU A 201 -26.12 -37.86 3.13
N GLU A 202 -25.95 -37.49 4.39
CA GLU A 202 -25.02 -38.16 5.29
C GLU A 202 -25.60 -39.55 5.64
N ARG A 203 -24.83 -40.60 5.36
CA ARG A 203 -25.13 -41.98 5.80
C ARG A 203 -24.04 -42.44 6.74
N GLU A 204 -24.37 -42.59 8.00
CA GLU A 204 -23.47 -43.23 8.95
C GLU A 204 -23.41 -44.73 8.68
N ILE A 205 -22.20 -45.23 8.41
CA ILE A 205 -21.93 -46.66 8.36
C ILE A 205 -21.49 -47.08 9.77
N SER A 206 -22.39 -47.66 10.55
CA SER A 206 -22.01 -48.31 11.82
C SER A 206 -21.17 -49.54 11.49
N GLY A 207 -19.93 -49.55 11.99
CA GLY A 207 -18.96 -50.63 11.82
C GLY A 207 -19.23 -51.87 12.69
N ASP A 208 -20.37 -51.90 13.40
CA ASP A 208 -20.66 -52.90 14.42
C ASP A 208 -21.36 -54.15 13.87
N LYS A 209 -21.58 -54.24 12.55
CA LYS A 209 -22.11 -55.45 11.93
C LYS A 209 -21.07 -56.58 12.03
N PRO A 210 -21.37 -57.69 12.72
CA PRO A 210 -20.47 -58.82 12.78
C PRO A 210 -20.31 -59.42 11.37
N ILE A 211 -19.06 -59.48 10.90
CA ILE A 211 -18.72 -60.01 9.58
C ILE A 211 -18.86 -61.54 9.61
N THR A 212 -19.65 -62.11 8.72
CA THR A 212 -19.81 -63.58 8.60
C THR A 212 -18.83 -64.18 7.59
N SER A 213 -18.59 -65.49 7.66
CA SER A 213 -17.74 -66.20 6.68
C SER A 213 -18.27 -66.12 5.24
N VAL A 214 -19.58 -65.93 5.07
CA VAL A 214 -20.24 -65.71 3.77
C VAL A 214 -19.90 -64.32 3.22
N ASP A 215 -19.84 -63.29 4.08
CA ASP A 215 -19.47 -61.93 3.66
C ASP A 215 -18.00 -61.84 3.20
N ILE A 216 -17.12 -62.60 3.85
CA ILE A 216 -15.68 -62.69 3.52
C ILE A 216 -15.47 -63.37 2.17
N SER A 217 -16.19 -64.47 1.91
CA SER A 217 -16.07 -65.18 0.63
C SER A 217 -16.66 -64.37 -0.52
N ALA A 218 -17.76 -63.65 -0.29
CA ALA A 218 -18.38 -62.77 -1.28
C ALA A 218 -17.51 -61.54 -1.64
N ASN A 219 -16.66 -61.07 -0.71
CA ASN A 219 -15.83 -59.87 -0.89
C ASN A 219 -14.32 -60.16 -0.88
N ASN A 220 -13.91 -61.32 -1.38
CA ASN A 220 -12.51 -61.81 -1.36
C ASN A 220 -11.49 -60.79 -1.93
N LEU A 221 -11.85 -60.07 -3.01
CA LEU A 221 -10.97 -59.05 -3.61
C LEU A 221 -10.72 -57.86 -2.67
N THR A 222 -11.71 -57.45 -1.89
CA THR A 222 -11.59 -56.38 -0.90
C THR A 222 -10.77 -56.83 0.30
N VAL A 223 -11.01 -58.06 0.79
CA VAL A 223 -10.27 -58.63 1.93
C VAL A 223 -8.79 -58.82 1.61
N LYS A 224 -8.43 -59.23 0.38
CA LYS A 224 -7.03 -59.39 -0.04
C LYS A 224 -6.27 -58.06 -0.18
N ASN A 225 -6.98 -56.95 -0.44
CA ASN A 225 -6.39 -55.63 -0.64
C ASN A 225 -6.53 -54.70 0.56
N VAL A 226 -7.24 -55.11 1.62
CA VAL A 226 -7.41 -54.29 2.81
C VAL A 226 -6.05 -54.09 3.47
N ARG A 227 -5.62 -52.84 3.59
CA ARG A 227 -4.36 -52.52 4.28
C ARG A 227 -4.62 -52.64 5.77
N LEU A 228 -4.10 -53.69 6.39
CA LEU A 228 -4.12 -53.85 7.84
C LEU A 228 -3.17 -52.81 8.44
N TRP A 229 -3.72 -51.82 9.12
CA TRP A 229 -2.93 -50.87 9.92
C TRP A 229 -2.56 -51.56 11.23
N ASP A 230 -1.36 -52.14 11.28
CA ASP A 230 -0.82 -52.68 12.52
C ASP A 230 -0.42 -51.51 13.44
N ARG A 231 -0.94 -51.54 14.67
CA ARG A 231 -0.76 -50.49 15.67
C ARG A 231 0.70 -50.39 16.15
N LYS A 232 1.46 -51.50 16.10
CA LYS A 232 2.88 -51.52 16.53
C LYS A 232 3.82 -50.70 15.64
N PRO A 233 3.84 -50.86 14.31
CA PRO A 233 4.69 -50.03 13.43
C PRO A 233 4.26 -48.56 13.35
N LEU A 234 2.99 -48.26 13.65
CA LEU A 234 2.50 -46.88 13.76
C LEU A 234 3.17 -46.12 14.93
N LEU A 235 3.30 -46.75 16.10
CA LEU A 235 3.94 -46.16 17.27
C LEU A 235 5.45 -45.91 17.06
N SER A 236 6.16 -46.81 16.39
CA SER A 236 7.59 -46.63 16.10
C SER A 236 7.87 -45.54 15.07
N THR A 237 6.90 -45.23 14.19
CA THR A 237 7.01 -44.14 13.22
C THR A 237 6.73 -42.79 13.87
N PHE A 238 5.72 -42.70 14.74
CA PHE A 238 5.44 -41.47 15.49
C PHE A 238 6.59 -41.06 16.42
N SER A 239 7.27 -42.03 17.05
CA SER A 239 8.44 -41.75 17.90
C SER A 239 9.70 -41.32 17.13
N GLN A 240 9.73 -41.43 15.80
CA GLN A 240 10.87 -41.04 14.96
C GLN A 240 10.70 -39.65 14.34
N ILE A 241 9.47 -39.14 14.25
CA ILE A 241 9.15 -37.86 13.58
C ILE A 241 9.07 -36.71 14.61
N GLN A 242 9.17 -36.99 15.90
CA GLN A 242 9.21 -36.02 17.00
C GLN A 242 10.50 -36.09 17.79
#